data_AF-A0A970RJY1-F1
#
_entry.id   AF-A0A970RJY1-F1
#
_cell.length_a   1.000
_cell.length_b   1.000
_cell.length_c   1.000
_cell.angle_alpha   90.00
_cell.angle_beta   90.00
_cell.angle_gamma   90.00
#
_symmetry.space_group_name_H-M   'P 1'
#
loop_
_entity.id
_entity.type
_entity.pdbx_description
1 polymer ?
#
loop_
_entity_poly.entity_id
_entity_poly.type
_entity_poly.pdbx_seq_one_letter_code
_entity_poly.pdbx_strand_id
1 'polypeptide(L)' 'MVAVNRPGYSPRKLENLPAEIRQAIIPLEIPLLSISSTEIRQRIEERRSIKYLLPEAVEQYIYKKELYRKKLEV' A
#
# COMPACT_ATOMS: atom_id res chain seq x y z
N MET A 1 -4.73 -9.34 -16.60
CA MET A 1 -4.45 -8.55 -15.38
C MET A 1 -4.91 -9.34 -14.17
N VAL A 2 -4.10 -9.47 -13.12
CA VAL A 2 -4.55 -10.05 -11.85
C VAL A 2 -4.89 -8.91 -10.89
N ALA A 3 -6.07 -8.95 -10.28
CA ALA A 3 -6.53 -7.91 -9.38
C ALA A 3 -6.81 -8.49 -7.99
N VAL A 4 -6.40 -7.78 -6.94
CA VAL A 4 -6.68 -8.13 -5.54
C VAL A 4 -7.51 -7.02 -4.89
N ASN A 5 -8.44 -7.41 -4.03
CA ASN A 5 -9.25 -6.44 -3.31
C ASN A 5 -8.48 -5.85 -2.12
N ARG A 6 -8.82 -4.61 -1.77
CA ARG A 6 -8.42 -3.96 -0.52
C ARG A 6 -9.61 -3.94 0.43
N PRO A 7 -9.44 -3.99 1.78
CA PRO A 7 -10.55 -3.83 2.71
C PRO A 7 -11.37 -2.58 2.40
N GLY A 8 -12.69 -2.73 2.43
CA GLY A 8 -13.62 -1.64 2.13
C GLY A 8 -13.89 -1.41 0.63
N TYR A 9 -13.32 -2.21 -0.28
CA TYR A 9 -13.64 -2.16 -1.71
C TYR A 9 -14.49 -3.35 -2.12
N SER A 10 -15.62 -3.08 -2.79
CA SER A 10 -16.52 -4.14 -3.27
C SER A 10 -16.12 -4.65 -4.65
N PRO A 11 -16.02 -5.98 -4.85
CA PRO A 11 -15.79 -6.57 -6.15
C PRO A 11 -16.94 -6.33 -7.14
N ARG A 12 -18.13 -5.91 -6.67
CA ARG A 12 -19.27 -5.55 -7.54
C ARG A 12 -18.94 -4.44 -8.53
N LYS A 13 -17.93 -3.60 -8.25
CA LYS A 13 -17.48 -2.58 -9.20
C LYS A 13 -16.91 -3.17 -10.50
N LEU A 14 -16.43 -4.42 -10.49
CA LEU A 14 -16.00 -5.10 -11.72
C LEU A 14 -17.17 -5.48 -12.63
N GLU A 15 -18.39 -5.61 -12.10
CA GLU A 15 -19.58 -5.97 -12.88
C GLU A 15 -20.00 -4.84 -13.84
N ASN A 16 -19.62 -3.60 -13.52
CA ASN A 16 -19.91 -2.41 -14.31
C ASN A 16 -18.91 -2.18 -15.46
N LEU A 17 -17.88 -3.02 -15.59
CA LEU A 17 -16.88 -2.89 -16.66
C LEU A 17 -17.39 -3.54 -17.97
N PRO A 18 -16.98 -3.01 -19.14
CA PRO A 18 -17.20 -3.67 -20.43
C PRO A 18 -16.74 -5.13 -20.41
N ALA A 19 -17.48 -5.99 -21.11
CA ALA A 19 -17.25 -7.43 -21.07
C ALA A 19 -15.84 -7.83 -21.51
N GLU A 20 -15.27 -7.15 -22.51
CA GLU A 20 -13.90 -7.44 -22.97
C GLU A 20 -12.87 -7.17 -21.87
N ILE A 21 -13.06 -6.08 -21.11
CA ILE A 21 -12.18 -5.70 -20.01
C ILE A 21 -12.34 -6.67 -18.85
N ARG A 22 -13.58 -7.02 -18.49
CA ARG A 22 -13.85 -7.95 -17.39
C ARG A 22 -13.23 -9.33 -17.62
N GLN A 23 -13.29 -9.84 -18.85
CA GLN A 23 -12.67 -11.14 -19.20
C GLN A 23 -11.13 -11.11 -19.13
N ALA A 24 -10.52 -9.93 -19.26
CA ALA A 24 -9.08 -9.76 -19.12
C ALA A 24 -8.61 -9.62 -17.66
N ILE A 25 -9.52 -9.64 -16.67
CA ILE A 25 -9.22 -9.50 -15.24
C ILE A 25 -9.46 -10.81 -14.50
N ILE A 26 -8.45 -11.27 -13.77
CA ILE A 26 -8.53 -12.42 -12.87
C ILE A 26 -8.55 -11.88 -11.44
N PRO A 27 -9.70 -11.88 -10.75
CA PRO A 27 -9.78 -11.48 -9.35
C PRO A 27 -9.20 -12.59 -8.46
N LEU A 28 -8.35 -12.20 -7.50
CA LEU A 28 -7.78 -13.10 -6.49
C LEU A 28 -8.14 -12.61 -5.09
N GLU A 29 -8.67 -13.52 -4.28
CA GLU A 29 -8.94 -13.28 -2.87
C GLU A 29 -7.69 -13.59 -2.04
N ILE A 30 -7.25 -12.63 -1.24
CA ILE A 30 -6.07 -12.75 -0.36
C ILE A 30 -6.38 -12.14 1.00
N PRO A 31 -5.69 -12.54 2.07
CA PRO A 31 -5.76 -11.86 3.36
C PRO A 31 -5.51 -10.37 3.18
N LEU A 32 -6.48 -9.58 3.62
CA LEU A 32 -6.50 -8.18 3.29
C LEU A 32 -5.64 -7.37 4.28
N LEU A 33 -4.42 -7.02 3.88
CA LEU A 33 -3.55 -6.11 4.62
C LEU A 33 -3.76 -4.67 4.14
N SER A 34 -4.36 -3.83 4.99
CA SER A 34 -4.53 -2.39 4.71
C SER A 34 -3.27 -1.59 5.01
N ILE A 35 -2.18 -1.86 4.28
CA ILE A 35 -0.94 -1.07 4.35
C ILE A 35 -0.82 -0.27 3.05
N SER A 36 -0.45 1.00 3.14
CA SER A 36 -0.22 1.86 1.97
C SER A 36 1.06 2.66 2.10
N SER A 37 1.74 2.91 0.98
CA SER A 37 2.97 3.70 0.98
C SER A 37 2.75 5.13 1.44
N THR A 38 1.57 5.71 1.19
CA THR A 38 1.21 7.05 1.67
C THR A 38 1.19 7.09 3.20
N GLU A 39 0.50 6.15 3.84
CA GLU A 39 0.46 6.05 5.31
C GLU A 39 1.88 5.83 5.90
N ILE A 40 2.69 4.98 5.26
CA ILE A 40 4.07 4.74 5.71
C ILE A 40 4.91 6.02 5.66
N ARG A 41 4.89 6.74 4.54
CA ARG A 41 5.65 7.99 4.40
C ARG A 41 5.20 9.05 5.41
N GLN A 42 3.88 9.18 5.59
CA GLN A 42 3.31 10.10 6.57
C GLN A 42 3.72 9.76 8.00
N ARG A 43 3.68 8.47 8.39
CA ARG A 43 4.17 8.02 9.70
C ARG A 43 5.63 8.41 9.93
N ILE A 44 6.48 8.22 8.94
CA ILE A 44 7.91 8.55 9.05
C ILE A 44 8.09 10.07 9.24
N GLU A 45 7.37 10.88 8.46
CA GLU A 45 7.38 12.34 8.57
C GLU A 45 6.95 12.79 9.98
N GLU A 46 5.91 12.18 10.53
CA GLU A 46 5.36 12.45 11.86
C GLU A 46 6.12 11.75 13.00
N ARG A 47 7.28 11.12 12.70
CA ARG A 47 8.09 10.35 13.66
C ARG A 47 7.33 9.24 14.40
N ARG A 48 6.30 8.67 13.76
CA ARG A 48 5.56 7.50 14.24
C ARG A 48 6.24 6.20 13.81
N SER A 49 6.08 5.16 14.62
CA SER A 49 6.63 3.83 14.32
C SER A 49 5.99 3.21 13.07
N ILE A 50 6.85 2.61 12.23
CA ILE A 50 6.49 1.78 11.07
C ILE A 50 6.82 0.29 11.28
N LYS A 51 7.17 -0.10 12.52
CA LYS A 51 7.54 -1.47 12.86
C LYS A 51 6.41 -2.45 12.49
N TYR A 52 6.79 -3.57 11.90
CA TYR A 52 5.90 -4.63 11.37
C TYR A 52 5.03 -4.24 10.16
N LEU A 53 5.10 -3.00 9.67
CA LEU A 53 4.40 -2.61 8.42
C LEU A 53 5.20 -2.93 7.17
N LEU A 54 6.47 -3.26 7.33
CA LEU A 54 7.43 -3.54 6.27
C LEU A 54 8.34 -4.70 6.69
N PRO A 55 8.98 -5.37 5.71
CA PRO A 55 10.14 -6.20 6.01
C PRO A 55 11.21 -5.40 6.76
N GLU A 56 11.84 -6.02 7.76
CA GLU A 56 12.81 -5.35 8.63
C GLU A 56 13.96 -4.70 7.86
N ALA A 57 14.48 -5.37 6.83
CA ALA A 57 15.55 -4.83 5.99
C ALA A 57 15.16 -3.51 5.29
N VAL A 58 13.89 -3.34 4.93
CA VAL A 58 13.39 -2.11 4.30
C VAL A 58 13.23 -1.00 5.34
N GLU A 59 12.70 -1.32 6.52
CA GLU A 59 12.62 -0.39 7.66
C GLU A 59 14.01 0.14 8.04
N GLN A 60 14.99 -0.75 8.20
CA GLN A 60 16.37 -0.39 8.50
C GLN A 60 16.99 0.49 7.40
N TYR A 61 16.73 0.18 6.14
CA TYR A 61 17.22 0.99 5.01
C TYR A 61 16.65 2.41 5.03
N ILE A 62 15.34 2.55 5.27
CA ILE A 62 14.66 3.85 5.38
C ILE A 62 15.32 4.71 6.47
N TYR A 63 15.55 4.15 7.67
CA TYR A 63 16.17 4.90 8.75
C TYR A 63 17.64 5.24 8.47
N LYS A 64 18.42 4.30 7.93
CA LYS A 64 19.84 4.51 7.60
C LYS A 64 20.04 5.59 6.53
N LYS A 65 19.10 5.72 5.60
CA LYS A 65 19.13 6.70 4.50
C LYS A 65 18.29 7.94 4.78
N GLU A 66 17.70 8.04 5.96
CA GLU A 66 16.83 9.15 6.38
C GLU A 66 15.72 9.49 5.38
N LEU A 67 15.19 8.47 4.70
CA LEU A 67 14.15 8.66 3.69
C LEU A 67 12.86 9.14 4.32
N TYR A 68 12.13 10.01 3.60
CA TYR A 68 10.80 10.51 3.97
C TYR A 68 10.76 11.34 5.27
N ARG A 69 11.91 11.76 5.81
CA ARG A 69 11.98 12.78 6.84
C ARG A 69 11.85 14.16 6.21
N LYS A 70 11.04 15.04 6.81
CA LYS A 70 11.10 16.48 6.48
C LYS A 70 12.48 17.01 6.86
N LYS A 71 13.10 17.78 5.96
CA LYS A 71 14.25 18.60 6.34
C LYS A 71 13.76 19.62 7.37
N LEU A 72 14.45 19.70 8.50
CA LEU A 72 14.34 20.87 9.38
C LEU A 72 14.96 22.03 8.59
N GLU A 73 14.13 22.92 8.07
CA GLU A 73 14.58 24.26 7.73
C GLU A 73 14.85 24.96 9.07
N VAL A 74 16.13 25.22 9.34
CA VAL A 74 16.61 26.03 10.47
C VAL A 74 16.72 27.46 9.99
#